data_AF-A0A7Y4FQZ7-F1
#
_entry.id   AF-A0A7Y4FQZ7-F1
#
_cell.length_a   1.000
_cell.length_b   1.000
_cell.length_c   1.000
_cell.angle_alpha   90.00
_cell.angle_beta   90.00
_cell.angle_gamma   90.00
#
_symmetry.space_group_name_H-M   'P 1'
#
loop_
_entity.id
_entity.type
_entity.pdbx_description
1 polymer ?
#
loop_
_entity_poly.entity_id
_entity_poly.type
_entity_poly.pdbx_seq_one_letter_code
_entity_poly.pdbx_strand_id
1 'polypeptide(L)'
;METFGSTYAKAVDDLSTKIFIPAIICSLIAEFGEYFVQNLGLVWGYIAAFFLGIIIGVVVVFFIVIAERLLGYNAQIKPYLGTFLMPLGLIGLFPAYFSGITPPYTQVTAVALLAWSFVLIKPLDFFRYHLDMRSK
;
A
#
# COMPACT_ATOMS: atom_id res chain seq x y z
N MET A 1 -23.85 14.24 -17.52
CA MET A 1 -22.59 13.59 -17.93
C MET A 1 -21.70 13.46 -16.70
N GLU A 2 -21.96 12.46 -15.85
CA GLU A 2 -21.06 12.04 -14.76
C GLU A 2 -20.29 10.79 -15.23
N THR A 3 -19.56 10.89 -16.35
CA THR A 3 -19.62 9.77 -17.32
C THR A 3 -18.41 8.84 -17.42
N PHE A 4 -17.23 9.16 -16.89
CA PHE A 4 -16.09 8.22 -16.97
C PHE A 4 -15.08 8.39 -15.82
N GLY A 5 -14.70 9.63 -15.50
CA GLY A 5 -13.69 9.90 -14.47
C GLY A 5 -14.05 9.41 -13.07
N SER A 6 -15.32 9.51 -12.67
CA SER A 6 -15.82 9.01 -11.38
C SER A 6 -15.77 7.48 -11.30
N THR A 7 -16.08 6.79 -12.40
CA THR A 7 -16.08 5.32 -12.47
C THR A 7 -14.66 4.76 -12.38
N TYR A 8 -13.70 5.32 -13.12
CA TYR A 8 -12.30 4.87 -13.06
C TYR A 8 -11.67 5.16 -11.71
N ALA A 9 -11.88 6.35 -11.15
CA ALA A 9 -11.36 6.70 -9.82
C ALA A 9 -11.91 5.75 -8.74
N LYS A 10 -13.20 5.41 -8.81
CA LYS A 10 -13.81 4.44 -7.90
C LYS A 10 -13.28 3.02 -8.10
N ALA A 11 -13.07 2.59 -9.35
CA ALA A 11 -12.52 1.27 -9.64
C ALA A 11 -11.08 1.10 -9.15
N VAL A 12 -10.23 2.12 -9.34
CA VAL A 12 -8.85 2.14 -8.84
C VAL A 12 -8.83 2.10 -7.31
N ASP A 13 -9.73 2.84 -6.68
CA ASP A 13 -9.87 2.84 -5.22
C ASP A 13 -10.32 1.48 -4.67
N ASP A 14 -11.42 0.92 -5.19
CA ASP A 14 -11.92 -0.40 -4.81
C ASP A 14 -10.88 -1.50 -5.05
N LEU A 15 -10.07 -1.37 -6.10
CA LEU A 15 -8.97 -2.28 -6.35
C LEU A 15 -7.87 -2.11 -5.30
N SER A 16 -7.43 -0.87 -5.02
CA SER A 16 -6.35 -0.57 -4.07
C SER A 16 -6.63 -1.12 -2.67
N THR A 17 -7.86 -0.98 -2.18
CA THR A 17 -8.29 -1.48 -0.87
C THR A 17 -8.32 -3.00 -0.78
N LYS A 18 -8.43 -3.71 -1.92
CA LYS A 18 -8.39 -5.17 -1.97
C LYS A 18 -6.97 -5.70 -2.16
N ILE A 19 -6.12 -4.96 -2.86
CA ILE A 19 -4.78 -5.43 -3.23
C ILE A 19 -3.65 -4.92 -2.33
N PHE A 20 -3.87 -3.95 -1.44
CA PHE A 20 -2.76 -3.35 -0.67
C PHE A 20 -1.97 -4.35 0.19
N ILE A 21 -2.63 -5.33 0.83
CA ILE A 21 -1.96 -6.39 1.59
C ILE A 21 -1.27 -7.39 0.64
N PRO A 22 -1.97 -7.98 -0.36
CA PRO A 22 -1.31 -8.82 -1.36
C PRO A 22 -0.12 -8.14 -2.04
N ALA A 23 -0.21 -6.85 -2.35
CA ALA A 23 0.85 -6.10 -3.00
C ALA A 23 2.08 -5.94 -2.11
N ILE A 24 1.92 -5.75 -0.79
CA ILE A 24 3.06 -5.81 0.15
C ILE A 24 3.70 -7.18 0.12
N ILE A 25 2.90 -8.25 0.23
CA ILE A 25 3.43 -9.61 0.28
C ILE A 25 4.23 -9.90 -1.00
N CYS A 26 3.68 -9.54 -2.17
CA CYS A 26 4.37 -9.65 -3.44
C CYS A 26 5.64 -8.79 -3.50
N SER A 27 5.61 -7.56 -2.97
CA SER A 27 6.80 -6.71 -2.90
C SER A 27 7.89 -7.31 -2.02
N LEU A 28 7.54 -7.90 -0.86
CA LEU A 28 8.50 -8.56 0.01
C LEU A 28 9.14 -9.77 -0.67
N ILE A 29 8.36 -10.54 -1.43
CA ILE A 29 8.88 -11.67 -2.21
C ILE A 29 9.76 -11.16 -3.37
N ALA A 30 9.36 -10.08 -4.04
CA ALA A 30 10.13 -9.54 -5.16
C ALA A 30 11.49 -8.97 -4.72
N GLU A 31 11.54 -8.29 -3.58
CA GLU A 31 12.77 -7.66 -3.08
C GLU A 31 13.63 -8.61 -2.23
N PHE A 32 13.01 -9.48 -1.43
CA PHE A 32 13.70 -10.33 -0.44
C PHE A 32 13.53 -11.83 -0.71
N GLY A 33 12.99 -12.22 -1.86
CA GLY A 33 12.71 -13.61 -2.21
C GLY A 33 13.93 -14.51 -2.12
N GLU A 34 15.07 -14.07 -2.63
CA GLU A 34 16.34 -14.82 -2.53
C GLU A 34 16.73 -15.07 -1.08
N TYR A 35 16.62 -14.05 -0.22
CA TYR A 35 16.91 -14.17 1.20
C TYR A 35 15.99 -15.19 1.88
N PHE A 36 14.68 -15.14 1.59
CA PHE A 36 13.72 -16.09 2.14
C PHE A 36 13.98 -17.52 1.66
N VAL A 37 14.24 -17.70 0.37
CA VAL A 37 14.48 -19.04 -0.22
C VAL A 37 15.79 -19.64 0.27
N GLN A 38 16.87 -18.85 0.37
CA GLN A 38 18.18 -19.34 0.82
C GLN A 38 18.17 -19.78 2.30
N ASN A 39 17.43 -19.08 3.17
CA ASN A 39 17.44 -19.36 4.60
C ASN A 39 16.35 -20.34 5.06
N LEU A 40 15.18 -20.34 4.40
CA LEU A 40 14.00 -21.09 4.84
C LEU A 40 13.51 -22.12 3.81
N GLY A 41 14.01 -22.06 2.58
CA GLY A 41 13.45 -22.80 1.45
C GLY A 41 12.18 -22.15 0.89
N LEU A 42 11.73 -22.62 -0.27
CA LEU A 42 10.66 -21.97 -1.04
C LEU A 42 9.32 -21.89 -0.27
N VAL A 43 8.90 -22.99 0.35
CA VAL A 43 7.59 -23.08 1.02
C VAL A 43 7.57 -22.23 2.30
N TRP A 44 8.55 -22.41 3.18
CA TRP A 44 8.60 -21.66 4.44
C TRP A 44 8.98 -20.20 4.23
N GLY A 45 9.78 -19.89 3.21
CA GLY A 45 10.06 -18.52 2.79
C GLY A 45 8.81 -17.77 2.36
N TYR A 46 7.92 -18.42 1.58
CA TYR A 46 6.63 -17.84 1.20
C TYR A 46 5.72 -17.60 2.42
N ILE A 47 5.61 -18.58 3.33
CA ILE A 47 4.82 -18.45 4.55
C ILE A 47 5.36 -17.31 5.42
N ALA A 48 6.68 -17.21 5.58
CA ALA A 48 7.32 -16.13 6.32
C ALA A 48 7.03 -14.76 5.69
N ALA A 49 7.18 -14.62 4.37
CA ALA A 49 6.88 -13.38 3.64
C ALA A 49 5.40 -12.99 3.76
N PHE A 50 4.49 -13.97 3.75
CA PHE A 50 3.06 -13.76 3.96
C PHE A 50 2.75 -13.15 5.34
N PHE A 51 3.23 -13.79 6.42
CA PHE A 51 3.02 -13.27 7.77
C PHE A 51 3.71 -11.93 7.98
N LEU A 52 4.92 -11.77 7.47
CA LEU A 52 5.69 -10.54 7.58
C LEU A 52 5.01 -9.39 6.82
N GLY A 53 4.43 -9.65 5.66
CA GLY A 53 3.64 -8.67 4.91
C GLY A 53 2.38 -8.21 5.64
N ILE A 54 1.65 -9.14 6.26
CA ILE A 54 0.50 -8.80 7.10
C ILE A 54 0.95 -7.95 8.30
N ILE A 55 1.99 -8.38 9.01
CA ILE A 55 2.51 -7.67 10.18
C ILE A 55 2.95 -6.26 9.79
N ILE A 56 3.74 -6.09 8.73
CA ILE A 56 4.16 -4.77 8.24
C ILE A 56 2.96 -3.90 7.90
N GLY A 57 1.99 -4.43 7.14
CA GLY A 57 0.79 -3.66 6.79
C GLY A 57 0.01 -3.18 8.01
N VAL A 58 -0.20 -4.06 8.99
CA VAL A 58 -0.88 -3.73 10.26
C VAL A 58 -0.09 -2.70 11.05
N VAL A 59 1.23 -2.89 11.18
CA VAL A 59 2.13 -2.01 11.93
C VAL A 59 2.15 -0.60 11.31
N VAL A 60 2.24 -0.50 9.99
CA VAL A 60 2.19 0.81 9.29
C VAL A 60 0.88 1.53 9.57
N VAL A 61 -0.27 0.86 9.44
CA VAL A 61 -1.58 1.47 9.74
C VAL A 61 -1.66 1.90 11.20
N PHE A 62 -1.18 1.06 12.12
CA PHE A 62 -1.19 1.33 13.55
C PHE A 62 -0.34 2.57 13.90
N PHE A 63 0.87 2.70 13.34
CA PHE A 63 1.72 3.86 13.53
C PHE A 63 1.07 5.14 12.99
N ILE A 64 0.42 5.07 11.83
CA ILE A 64 -0.28 6.23 11.26
C ILE A 64 -1.44 6.67 12.18
N VAL A 65 -2.23 5.72 12.69
CA VAL A 65 -3.33 6.02 13.63
C VAL A 65 -2.81 6.65 14.93
N ILE A 66 -1.70 6.15 15.48
CA ILE A 66 -1.06 6.75 16.65
C ILE A 66 -0.55 8.16 16.34
N ALA A 67 0.12 8.35 15.20
CA ALA A 67 0.66 9.63 14.81
C ALA A 67 -0.44 10.69 14.67
N GLU A 68 -1.58 10.34 14.05
CA GLU A 68 -2.74 11.23 13.97
C GLU A 68 -3.33 11.55 15.34
N ARG A 69 -3.36 10.57 16.26
CA ARG A 69 -3.85 10.79 17.62
C ARG A 69 -2.93 11.71 18.43
N LEU A 70 -1.61 11.60 18.26
CA LEU A 70 -0.61 12.40 18.97
C LEU A 70 -0.50 13.83 18.43
N LEU A 71 -0.60 14.02 17.11
CA LEU A 71 -0.52 15.33 16.45
C LEU A 71 -1.87 16.07 16.43
N GLY A 72 -2.92 15.45 16.98
CA GLY A 72 -4.29 15.94 17.00
C GLY A 72 -5.10 15.44 15.81
N TYR A 73 -6.37 15.10 16.02
CA TYR A 73 -7.27 14.49 15.03
C TYR A 73 -7.41 15.24 13.69
N ASN A 74 -6.97 16.50 13.61
CA ASN A 74 -6.94 17.29 12.38
C ASN A 74 -5.64 17.14 11.57
N ALA A 75 -4.64 16.41 12.07
CA ALA A 75 -3.42 16.12 11.34
C ALA A 75 -3.77 15.18 10.19
N GLN A 76 -3.89 15.72 8.98
CA GLN A 76 -4.20 15.00 7.73
C GLN A 76 -3.00 14.16 7.25
N ILE A 77 -2.41 13.34 8.13
CA ILE A 77 -1.15 12.63 7.88
C ILE A 77 -1.31 11.61 6.76
N LYS A 78 -2.41 10.84 6.78
CA LYS A 78 -2.75 9.88 5.73
C LYS A 78 -2.68 10.47 4.31
N PRO A 79 -3.45 11.52 3.98
CA PRO A 79 -3.42 12.06 2.61
C PRO A 79 -2.09 12.72 2.26
N TYR A 80 -1.37 13.35 3.21
CA TYR A 80 -0.02 13.86 2.93
C TYR A 80 0.96 12.72 2.59
N LEU A 81 0.95 11.66 3.38
CA LEU A 81 1.80 10.49 3.16
C LEU A 81 1.46 9.81 1.83
N GLY A 82 0.16 9.62 1.54
CA GLY A 82 -0.26 9.04 0.27
C GLY A 82 0.12 9.92 -0.93
N THR A 83 -0.05 11.23 -0.84
CA THR A 83 0.37 12.18 -1.89
C THR A 83 1.88 12.14 -2.12
N PHE A 84 2.67 11.92 -1.06
CA PHE A 84 4.12 11.78 -1.15
C PHE A 84 4.55 10.43 -1.76
N LEU A 85 3.87 9.33 -1.42
CA LEU A 85 4.19 8.00 -1.94
C LEU A 85 3.78 7.80 -3.40
N MET A 86 2.75 8.52 -3.86
CA MET A 86 2.22 8.36 -5.22
C MET A 86 3.27 8.64 -6.33
N PRO A 87 4.04 9.76 -6.31
CA PRO A 87 5.12 9.98 -7.26
C PRO A 87 6.19 8.88 -7.25
N LEU A 88 6.55 8.36 -6.07
CA LEU A 88 7.52 7.27 -5.96
C LEU A 88 7.00 6.02 -6.69
N GLY A 89 5.76 5.63 -6.41
CA GLY A 89 5.12 4.52 -7.10
C GLY A 89 5.03 4.70 -8.61
N LEU A 90 4.74 5.93 -9.10
CA LEU A 90 4.71 6.22 -10.53
C LEU A 90 6.09 6.13 -11.19
N ILE A 91 7.14 6.64 -10.52
CA ILE A 91 8.51 6.59 -11.03
C ILE A 91 8.97 5.15 -11.19
N GLY A 92 8.73 4.29 -10.20
CA GLY A 92 9.11 2.87 -10.28
C GLY A 92 8.28 2.07 -11.28
N LEU A 93 7.01 2.44 -11.50
CA LEU A 93 6.14 1.74 -12.44
C LEU A 93 6.46 2.09 -13.90
N PHE A 94 6.86 3.35 -14.14
CA PHE A 94 7.07 3.90 -15.49
C PHE A 94 8.49 4.46 -15.68
N PRO A 95 9.56 3.66 -15.47
CA PRO A 95 10.94 4.16 -15.47
C PRO A 95 11.35 4.80 -16.81
N ALA A 96 10.74 4.38 -17.92
CA ALA A 96 10.99 4.95 -19.25
C ALA A 96 10.65 6.45 -19.37
N TYR A 97 9.76 6.97 -18.52
CA TYR A 97 9.33 8.37 -18.53
C TYR A 97 10.13 9.25 -17.57
N PHE A 98 10.98 8.65 -16.73
CA PHE A 98 11.77 9.34 -15.70
C PHE A 98 13.27 9.10 -15.91
N SER A 99 13.75 9.41 -17.12
CA SER A 99 15.17 9.29 -17.51
C SER A 99 16.05 10.17 -16.62
N GLY A 100 16.57 9.60 -15.53
CA GLY A 100 17.35 10.30 -14.51
C GLY A 100 17.09 9.81 -13.08
N ILE A 101 15.98 9.09 -12.86
CA ILE A 101 15.65 8.52 -11.56
C ILE A 101 15.37 7.03 -11.75
N THR A 102 16.31 6.18 -11.34
CA THR A 102 16.13 4.74 -11.23
C THR A 102 15.95 4.36 -9.77
N PRO A 103 14.70 4.13 -9.31
CA PRO A 103 14.47 3.70 -7.95
C PRO A 103 15.13 2.34 -7.67
N PRO A 104 15.68 2.11 -6.46
CA PRO A 104 16.33 0.85 -6.09
C PRO A 104 15.30 -0.21 -5.66
N TYR A 105 14.21 -0.36 -6.41
CA TYR A 105 13.17 -1.35 -6.15
C TYR A 105 12.49 -1.77 -7.45
N THR A 106 11.87 -2.94 -7.42
CA THR A 106 11.20 -3.57 -8.55
C THR A 106 9.86 -2.89 -8.90
N GLN A 107 9.36 -3.15 -10.11
CA GLN A 107 8.02 -2.69 -10.52
C GLN A 107 6.90 -3.24 -9.63
N VAL A 108 7.09 -4.41 -9.01
CA VAL A 108 6.12 -4.99 -8.06
C VAL A 108 6.00 -4.09 -6.83
N THR A 109 7.14 -3.63 -6.31
CA THR A 109 7.18 -2.66 -5.20
C THR A 109 6.58 -1.32 -5.61
N ALA A 110 6.77 -0.88 -6.85
CA ALA A 110 6.14 0.33 -7.36
C ALA A 110 4.60 0.23 -7.37
N VAL A 111 4.04 -0.90 -7.81
CA VAL A 111 2.60 -1.19 -7.74
C VAL A 111 2.11 -1.19 -6.29
N ALA A 112 2.88 -1.79 -5.38
CA ALA A 112 2.54 -1.80 -3.95
C ALA A 112 2.50 -0.37 -3.37
N LEU A 113 3.49 0.46 -3.68
CA LEU A 113 3.52 1.87 -3.28
C LEU A 113 2.32 2.65 -3.81
N LEU A 114 1.91 2.41 -5.06
CA LEU A 114 0.71 3.02 -5.62
C LEU A 114 -0.56 2.56 -4.89
N ALA A 115 -0.73 1.25 -4.68
CA ALA A 115 -1.87 0.73 -3.93
C ALA A 115 -1.96 1.35 -2.53
N TRP A 116 -0.83 1.48 -1.84
CA TRP A 116 -0.75 2.17 -0.55
C TRP A 116 -1.06 3.66 -0.63
N SER A 117 -0.58 4.35 -1.66
CA SER A 117 -0.85 5.77 -1.86
C SER A 117 -2.35 6.04 -1.99
N PHE A 118 -3.09 5.21 -2.74
CA PHE A 118 -4.54 5.35 -2.90
C PHE A 118 -5.29 5.05 -1.60
N VAL A 119 -4.90 3.99 -0.88
CA VAL A 119 -5.47 3.66 0.43
C VAL A 119 -5.27 4.78 1.46
N LEU A 120 -4.14 5.49 1.40
CA LEU A 120 -3.80 6.58 2.31
C LEU A 120 -4.43 7.92 1.92
N ILE A 121 -4.64 8.20 0.64
CA ILE A 121 -5.26 9.44 0.17
C ILE A 121 -6.75 9.49 0.52
N LYS A 122 -7.43 8.33 0.59
CA LYS A 122 -8.83 8.30 0.94
C LYS A 122 -9.09 8.38 2.46
N PRO A 123 -10.11 9.15 2.89
CA PRO A 123 -10.58 9.13 4.27
C PRO A 123 -11.31 7.81 4.57
N LEU A 124 -10.56 6.76 4.90
CA LEU A 124 -11.00 5.57 5.66
C LEU A 124 -12.47 5.12 5.48
N ASP A 125 -12.87 4.69 4.29
CA ASP A 125 -14.09 3.85 4.18
C ASP A 125 -13.84 2.44 4.73
N PHE A 126 -12.59 1.96 4.77
CA PHE A 126 -12.24 0.59 5.20
C PHE A 126 -12.52 0.31 6.69
N PHE A 127 -12.14 1.22 7.59
CA PHE A 127 -12.43 1.08 9.03
C PHE A 127 -13.85 1.49 9.38
N ARG A 128 -14.44 2.47 8.67
CA ARG A 128 -15.83 2.87 8.88
C ARG A 128 -16.78 1.73 8.52
N TYR A 129 -16.52 1.01 7.44
CA TYR A 129 -17.28 -0.17 7.02
C TYR A 129 -17.21 -1.34 8.03
N HIS A 130 -16.04 -1.57 8.65
CA HIS A 130 -15.88 -2.65 9.65
C HIS A 130 -16.35 -2.26 11.07
N LEU A 131 -16.33 -0.98 11.42
CA LEU A 131 -16.84 -0.49 12.71
C LEU A 131 -18.38 -0.29 12.68
N ASP A 132 -18.97 0.14 11.57
CA ASP A 132 -20.43 0.26 11.42
C ASP A 132 -21.13 -1.11 11.43
N MET A 133 -20.45 -2.20 11.04
CA MET A 133 -20.99 -3.56 11.16
C MET A 133 -21.08 -4.07 12.60
N ARG A 134 -20.50 -3.39 13.59
CA ARG A 134 -20.68 -3.72 15.02
C ARG A 134 -21.77 -2.89 15.72
N SER A 135 -22.42 -1.95 15.02
CA SER A 135 -23.49 -1.11 15.59
C SER A 135 -24.90 -1.51 15.12
N LYS A 136 -25.06 -2.68 14.52
CA LYS A 136 -26.38 -3.27 14.20
C LYS A 136 -26.56 -4.59 14.94
#